data_AF-A0A7X6Y187-F1
#
_entry.id   AF-A0A7X6Y187-F1
#
_cell.length_a   1.000
_cell.length_b   1.000
_cell.length_c   1.000
_cell.angle_alpha   90.00
_cell.angle_beta   90.00
_cell.angle_gamma   90.00
#
_symmetry.space_group_name_H-M   'P 1'
#
loop_
_entity.id
_entity.type
_entity.pdbx_description
1 polymer ?
#
loop_
_entity_poly.entity_id
_entity_poly.type
_entity_poly.pdbx_seq_one_letter_code
_entity_poly.pdbx_strand_id
1 'polypeptide(L)'
;MAYVGRLYFRKDTGHLLYWYEYETIGNTPIPTIEQDIASIKPLKDFILENIHVVEIDQEDLLTREKVRRAKEILYDPQTEQQIFDIDSGVLAEIERRALLENRISQIETSIGNIQTSLYQKASLDEVTQIEQEKADIEQAIAELSILIAGGGA
;
A
#
# COMPACT_ATOMS: atom_id res chain seq x y z
N MET A 1 -0.89 -5.22 -10.06
CA MET A 1 -1.54 -4.13 -10.78
C MET A 1 -0.53 -3.00 -10.83
N ALA A 2 -0.33 -2.36 -11.98
CA ALA A 2 0.60 -1.25 -12.07
C ALA A 2 -0.22 0.05 -12.18
N TYR A 3 0.11 1.03 -11.36
CA TYR A 3 -0.55 2.33 -11.34
C TYR A 3 0.42 3.40 -11.84
N VAL A 4 -0.13 4.40 -12.54
CA VAL A 4 0.59 5.61 -12.90
C VAL A 4 -0.35 6.81 -12.79
N GLY A 5 0.03 7.79 -11.97
CA GLY A 5 -0.53 9.13 -11.99
C GLY A 5 0.50 10.08 -12.57
N ARG A 6 0.18 10.82 -13.63
CA ARG A 6 1.12 11.76 -14.26
C ARG A 6 0.50 13.12 -14.50
N LEU A 7 1.23 14.16 -14.12
CA LEU A 7 0.93 15.54 -14.42
C LEU A 7 2.03 16.11 -15.31
N TYR A 8 1.61 16.77 -16.37
CA TYR A 8 2.48 17.38 -17.36
C TYR A 8 2.34 18.89 -17.27
N PHE A 9 3.41 19.58 -16.93
CA PHE A 9 3.45 21.03 -16.78
C PHE A 9 4.35 21.68 -17.83
N ARG A 10 4.00 22.88 -18.28
CA ARG A 10 4.90 23.70 -19.08
C ARG A 10 5.98 24.29 -18.17
N LYS A 11 7.27 24.09 -18.46
CA LYS A 11 8.37 24.53 -17.58
C LYS A 11 8.50 26.04 -17.42
N ASP A 12 8.18 26.79 -18.47
CA ASP A 12 8.33 28.24 -18.52
C ASP A 12 7.29 28.97 -17.65
N THR A 13 6.08 28.43 -17.52
CA THR A 13 4.98 29.08 -16.81
C THR A 13 4.35 28.25 -15.70
N GLY A 14 4.72 26.98 -15.57
CA GLY A 14 4.16 26.11 -14.53
C GLY A 14 2.72 25.67 -14.78
N HIS A 15 2.11 26.00 -15.91
CA HIS A 15 0.73 25.64 -16.19
C HIS A 15 0.62 24.15 -16.50
N LEU A 16 -0.40 23.50 -15.93
CA LEU A 16 -0.75 22.12 -16.26
C LEU A 16 -1.24 22.03 -17.71
N LEU A 17 -0.59 21.19 -18.50
CA LEU A 17 -0.95 20.87 -19.88
C LEU A 17 -1.93 19.70 -19.94
N TYR A 18 -1.65 18.66 -19.15
CA TYR A 18 -2.46 17.45 -19.10
C TYR A 18 -2.19 16.68 -17.82
N TRP A 19 -3.16 15.91 -17.36
CA TRP A 19 -2.93 14.90 -16.35
C TRP A 19 -3.79 13.67 -16.61
N TYR A 20 -3.35 12.54 -16.10
CA TYR A 20 -4.16 11.34 -16.05
C TYR A 20 -3.77 10.46 -14.87
N GLU A 21 -4.70 9.60 -14.49
CA GLU A 21 -4.45 8.43 -13.67
C GLU A 21 -4.84 7.19 -14.46
N TYR A 22 -3.98 6.18 -14.42
CA TYR A 22 -4.21 4.94 -15.12
C TYR A 22 -3.79 3.77 -14.24
N GLU A 23 -4.68 2.77 -14.15
CA GLU A 23 -4.43 1.54 -13.43
C GLU A 23 -4.54 0.37 -14.41
N THR A 24 -3.49 -0.45 -14.49
CA THR A 24 -3.45 -1.60 -15.40
C THR A 24 -4.04 -2.83 -14.72
N ILE A 25 -4.96 -3.47 -15.43
CA ILE A 25 -5.44 -4.83 -15.13
C ILE A 25 -4.72 -5.78 -16.08
N GLY A 26 -4.00 -6.77 -15.53
CA GLY A 26 -3.23 -7.74 -16.31
C GLY A 26 -1.86 -7.22 -16.75
N ASN A 27 -1.42 -7.61 -17.96
CA ASN A 27 -0.08 -7.32 -18.51
C ASN A 27 -0.03 -6.07 -19.40
N THR A 28 -0.99 -5.15 -19.29
CA THR A 28 -0.94 -3.91 -20.07
C THR A 28 0.27 -3.08 -19.61
N PRO A 29 1.20 -2.73 -20.52
CA PRO A 29 2.35 -1.91 -20.15
C PRO A 29 1.92 -0.47 -19.88
N ILE A 30 2.52 0.15 -18.87
CA ILE A 30 2.41 1.59 -18.65
C ILE A 30 3.18 2.30 -19.77
N PRO A 31 2.57 3.27 -20.48
CA PRO A 31 3.28 4.07 -21.47
C PRO A 31 4.49 4.79 -20.88
N THR A 32 5.53 5.02 -21.68
CA THR A 32 6.63 5.91 -21.27
C THR A 32 6.23 7.38 -21.43
N ILE A 33 6.96 8.29 -20.80
CA ILE A 33 6.74 9.73 -20.93
C ILE A 33 6.84 10.18 -22.41
N GLU A 34 7.78 9.62 -23.17
CA GLU A 34 7.95 9.92 -24.60
C GLU A 34 6.76 9.46 -25.43
N GLN A 35 6.21 8.29 -25.10
CA GLN A 35 5.00 7.77 -25.75
C GLN A 35 3.79 8.65 -25.44
N ASP A 36 3.66 9.10 -24.19
CA ASP A 36 2.60 10.02 -23.77
C ASP A 36 2.68 11.34 -24.55
N ILE A 37 3.86 11.96 -24.61
CA ILE A 37 4.05 13.24 -25.35
C ILE A 37 3.75 13.08 -26.84
N ALA A 38 4.16 11.96 -27.46
CA ALA A 38 3.91 11.70 -28.87
C ALA A 38 2.44 11.39 -29.20
N SER A 39 1.65 10.91 -28.23
CA SER A 39 0.31 10.37 -28.46
C SER A 39 -0.83 11.24 -27.91
N ILE A 40 -0.61 11.96 -26.81
CA ILE A 40 -1.61 12.77 -26.12
C ILE A 40 -1.72 14.15 -26.78
N LYS A 41 -2.87 14.44 -27.39
CA LYS A 41 -3.09 15.65 -28.21
C LYS A 41 -2.64 16.96 -27.53
N PRO A 42 -2.99 17.26 -26.26
CA PRO A 42 -2.49 18.46 -25.56
C PRO A 42 -0.96 18.57 -25.43
N LEU A 43 -0.23 17.45 -25.50
CA LEU A 43 1.22 17.42 -25.30
C LEU A 43 2.01 17.47 -26.61
N LYS A 44 1.40 17.08 -27.74
CA LYS A 44 2.07 16.95 -29.05
C LYS A 44 2.69 18.25 -29.57
N ASP A 45 2.15 19.38 -29.15
CA ASP A 45 2.64 20.71 -29.56
C ASP A 45 3.90 21.14 -28.80
N PHE A 46 4.36 20.34 -27.83
CA PHE A 46 5.50 20.61 -26.97
C PHE A 46 6.61 19.58 -27.18
N ILE A 47 7.86 20.04 -27.07
CA ILE A 47 9.03 19.18 -26.98
C ILE A 47 9.27 18.76 -25.52
N LEU A 48 9.85 17.57 -25.33
CA LEU A 48 10.11 16.99 -24.01
C LEU A 48 10.88 17.93 -23.08
N GLU A 49 11.83 18.68 -23.63
CA GLU A 49 12.67 19.62 -22.88
C GLU A 49 11.86 20.75 -22.21
N ASN A 50 10.70 21.08 -22.76
CA ASN A 50 9.82 22.16 -22.27
C ASN A 50 8.75 21.65 -21.29
N ILE A 51 8.67 20.34 -21.06
CA ILE A 51 7.66 19.72 -20.20
C ILE A 51 8.31 19.23 -18.91
N HIS A 52 7.73 19.61 -17.78
CA HIS A 52 8.03 19.01 -16.48
C HIS A 52 6.97 17.96 -16.19
N VAL A 53 7.40 16.79 -15.72
CA VAL A 53 6.51 15.67 -15.43
C VAL A 53 6.62 15.35 -13.94
N VAL A 54 5.46 15.27 -13.30
CA VAL A 54 5.33 14.80 -11.91
C VAL A 54 4.60 13.48 -11.95
N GLU A 55 5.24 12.44 -11.41
CA GLU A 55 4.60 11.15 -11.15
C GLU A 55 4.03 11.12 -9.72
N ILE A 56 2.80 10.64 -9.58
CA ILE A 56 2.13 10.47 -8.30
C ILE A 56 2.08 8.98 -7.97
N ASP A 57 2.44 8.65 -6.73
CA ASP A 57 2.36 7.29 -6.20
C ASP A 57 0.90 6.86 -6.02
N GLN A 58 0.62 5.57 -6.21
CA GLN A 58 -0.68 4.97 -5.93
C GLN A 58 -1.12 5.22 -4.48
N GLU A 59 -0.19 5.13 -3.54
CA GLU A 59 -0.46 5.25 -2.11
C GLU A 59 -0.58 6.70 -1.64
N ASP A 60 -0.21 7.69 -2.47
CA ASP A 60 -0.37 9.11 -2.16
C ASP A 60 -1.82 9.58 -2.41
N LEU A 61 -2.74 9.05 -1.59
CA LEU A 61 -4.16 9.38 -1.65
C LEU A 61 -4.44 10.88 -1.51
N LEU A 62 -3.62 11.58 -0.72
CA LEU A 62 -3.79 13.01 -0.48
C LEU A 62 -3.57 13.80 -1.77
N THR A 63 -2.43 13.59 -2.44
CA THR A 63 -2.13 14.30 -3.69
C THR A 63 -3.08 13.88 -4.80
N ARG A 64 -3.42 12.59 -4.91
CA ARG A 64 -4.39 12.08 -5.89
C ARG A 64 -5.75 12.77 -5.77
N GLU A 65 -6.29 12.87 -4.56
CA GLU A 65 -7.57 13.55 -4.34
C GLU A 65 -7.48 15.07 -4.57
N LYS A 66 -6.34 15.71 -4.26
CA LYS A 66 -6.11 17.12 -4.60
C LYS A 66 -6.18 17.33 -6.12
N VAL A 67 -5.51 16.48 -6.90
CA VAL A 67 -5.52 16.56 -8.36
C VAL A 67 -6.94 16.41 -8.92
N ARG A 68 -7.72 15.45 -8.42
CA ARG A 68 -9.09 15.19 -8.89
C ARG A 68 -10.07 16.32 -8.61
N ARG A 69 -9.84 17.12 -7.56
CA ARG A 69 -10.78 18.13 -7.08
C ARG A 69 -10.34 19.57 -7.27
N ALA A 70 -9.08 19.81 -7.64
CA ALA A 70 -8.57 21.14 -7.93
C ALA A 70 -9.29 21.76 -9.13
N LYS A 71 -9.56 23.06 -9.02
CA LYS A 71 -10.05 23.89 -10.13
C LYS A 71 -8.91 24.18 -11.11
N GLU A 72 -7.74 24.48 -10.56
CA GLU A 72 -6.50 24.73 -11.29
C GLU A 72 -5.33 24.09 -10.54
N ILE A 73 -4.35 23.61 -11.29
CA ILE A 73 -3.10 23.07 -10.74
C ILE A 73 -1.95 23.78 -11.45
N LEU A 74 -1.04 24.33 -10.66
CA LEU A 74 0.17 24.97 -11.13
C LEU A 74 1.38 24.25 -10.56
N TYR A 75 2.51 24.38 -11.22
CA TYR A 75 3.81 23.96 -10.73
C TYR A 75 4.68 25.19 -10.55
N ASP A 76 5.21 25.38 -9.35
CA ASP A 76 6.19 26.42 -9.08
C ASP A 76 7.60 25.88 -9.34
N PRO A 77 8.29 26.32 -10.41
CA PRO A 77 9.64 25.84 -10.73
C PRO A 77 10.71 26.35 -9.77
N GLN A 78 10.42 27.35 -8.91
CA GLN A 78 11.38 27.85 -7.92
C GLN A 78 11.39 26.97 -6.68
N THR A 79 10.22 26.52 -6.23
CA THR A 79 10.08 25.68 -5.03
C THR A 79 9.96 24.20 -5.36
N GLU A 80 9.81 23.85 -6.64
CA GLU A 80 9.54 22.50 -7.14
C GLU A 80 8.26 21.88 -6.54
N GLN A 81 7.21 22.69 -6.32
CA GLN A 81 5.97 22.26 -5.67
C GLN A 81 4.76 22.43 -6.58
N GLN A 82 3.79 21.52 -6.45
CA GLN A 82 2.47 21.66 -7.06
C GLN A 82 1.57 22.53 -6.17
N ILE A 83 0.94 23.54 -6.76
CA ILE A 83 -0.02 24.42 -6.13
C ILE A 83 -1.40 24.03 -6.64
N PHE A 84 -2.32 23.77 -5.71
CA PHE A 84 -3.68 23.35 -6.01
C PHE A 84 -4.67 24.44 -5.62
N ASP A 85 -5.41 24.97 -6.59
CA ASP A 85 -6.56 25.84 -6.31
C ASP A 85 -7.76 24.97 -5.90
N ILE A 86 -7.93 24.82 -4.58
CA ILE A 86 -8.99 24.03 -3.95
C ILE A 86 -9.66 24.88 -2.87
N ASP A 87 -11.00 24.88 -2.86
CA ASP A 87 -11.77 25.52 -1.80
C ASP A 87 -11.39 24.91 -0.43
N SER A 88 -11.15 25.77 0.57
CA SER A 88 -10.65 25.34 1.90
C SER A 88 -11.50 24.27 2.57
N GLY A 89 -12.83 24.30 2.41
CA GLY A 89 -13.74 23.27 2.91
C GLY A 89 -13.54 21.91 2.23
N VAL A 90 -13.25 21.91 0.92
CA VAL A 90 -12.95 20.69 0.15
C VAL A 90 -11.57 20.16 0.54
N LEU A 91 -10.58 21.03 0.70
CA LEU A 91 -9.25 20.63 1.15
C LEU A 91 -9.29 19.97 2.53
N ALA A 92 -10.00 20.56 3.49
CA ALA A 92 -10.17 19.98 4.82
C ALA A 92 -10.88 18.62 4.78
N GLU A 93 -11.84 18.43 3.86
CA GLU A 93 -12.50 17.14 3.66
C GLU A 93 -11.51 16.09 3.11
N ILE A 94 -10.71 16.45 2.10
CA ILE A 94 -9.69 15.58 1.51
C ILE A 94 -8.68 15.15 2.58
N GLU A 95 -8.12 16.10 3.34
CA GLU A 95 -7.13 15.83 4.38
C GLU A 95 -7.71 14.92 5.48
N ARG A 96 -8.96 15.17 5.88
CA ARG A 96 -9.66 14.32 6.85
C ARG A 96 -9.84 12.89 6.32
N ARG A 97 -10.24 12.74 5.05
CA ARG A 97 -10.41 11.41 4.44
C ARG A 97 -9.07 10.66 4.37
N ALA A 98 -8.02 11.29 3.86
CA ALA A 98 -6.69 10.70 3.79
C ALA A 98 -6.17 10.26 5.18
N LEU A 99 -6.40 11.07 6.22
CA LEU A 99 -6.08 10.70 7.60
C LEU A 99 -6.86 9.47 8.08
N LEU A 100 -8.15 9.38 7.77
CA LEU A 100 -8.97 8.23 8.16
C LEU A 100 -8.54 6.95 7.45
N GLU A 101 -8.26 7.00 6.15
CA GLU A 101 -7.77 5.85 5.38
C GLU A 101 -6.44 5.33 5.93
N ASN A 102 -5.50 6.22 6.23
CA ASN A 102 -4.22 5.85 6.87
C ASN A 102 -4.44 5.16 8.23
N ARG A 103 -5.39 5.64 9.03
CA ARG A 103 -5.73 5.01 10.31
C ARG A 103 -6.40 3.65 10.14
N ILE A 104 -7.26 3.50 9.13
CA ILE A 104 -7.89 2.21 8.80
C ILE A 104 -6.82 1.19 8.43
N SER A 105 -5.90 1.53 7.53
CA SER A 105 -4.80 0.66 7.12
C SER A 105 -3.92 0.21 8.31
N GLN A 106 -3.62 1.12 9.24
CA GLN A 106 -2.88 0.78 10.47
C GLN A 106 -3.65 -0.19 11.37
N ILE A 107 -4.97 -0.01 11.49
CA ILE A 107 -5.84 -0.90 12.27
C ILE A 107 -5.88 -2.27 11.62
N GLU A 108 -6.07 -2.35 10.30
CA GLU A 108 -6.10 -3.61 9.54
C GLU A 108 -4.79 -4.38 9.68
N THR A 109 -3.65 -3.69 9.58
CA THR A 109 -2.32 -4.29 9.82
C THR A 109 -2.19 -4.83 11.24
N SER A 110 -2.65 -4.06 12.23
CA SER A 110 -2.62 -4.47 13.64
C SER A 110 -3.51 -5.69 13.90
N ILE A 111 -4.70 -5.72 13.30
CA ILE A 111 -5.61 -6.88 13.36
C ILE A 111 -4.96 -8.11 12.74
N GLY A 112 -4.35 -7.97 11.56
CA GLY A 112 -3.61 -9.05 10.91
C GLY A 112 -2.51 -9.63 11.80
N ASN A 113 -1.71 -8.77 12.43
CA ASN A 113 -0.65 -9.19 13.34
C ASN A 113 -1.19 -9.90 14.60
N ILE A 114 -2.30 -9.42 15.16
CA ILE A 114 -2.97 -10.06 16.30
C ILE A 114 -3.47 -11.45 15.88
N GLN A 115 -4.11 -11.55 14.72
CA GLN A 115 -4.62 -12.81 14.20
C GLN A 115 -3.49 -13.84 13.99
N THR A 116 -2.38 -13.44 13.38
CA THR A 116 -1.19 -14.30 13.24
C THR A 116 -0.66 -14.76 14.61
N SER A 117 -0.57 -13.85 15.57
CA SER A 117 -0.08 -14.14 16.93
C SER A 117 -0.98 -15.13 17.67
N LEU A 118 -2.31 -14.98 17.52
CA LEU A 118 -3.29 -15.90 18.10
C LEU A 118 -3.20 -17.31 17.49
N TYR A 119 -3.04 -17.42 16.17
CA TYR A 119 -2.84 -18.72 15.53
C TYR A 119 -1.56 -19.42 15.99
N GLN A 120 -0.46 -18.68 16.11
CA GLN A 120 0.80 -19.23 16.62
C GLN A 120 0.66 -19.72 18.06
N LYS A 121 -0.02 -18.95 18.92
CA LYS A 121 -0.24 -19.34 20.31
C LYS A 121 -1.11 -20.60 20.43
N ALA A 122 -2.22 -20.67 19.69
CA ALA A 122 -3.09 -21.85 19.68
C ALA A 122 -2.33 -23.10 19.24
N SER A 123 -1.50 -22.99 18.19
CA SER A 123 -0.65 -24.10 17.74
C SER A 123 0.39 -24.51 18.79
N LEU A 124 0.97 -23.56 19.53
CA LEU A 124 1.94 -23.86 20.59
C LEU A 124 1.29 -24.58 21.77
N ASP A 125 0.08 -24.15 22.15
CA ASP A 125 -0.69 -24.78 23.23
C ASP A 125 -1.03 -26.24 22.88
N GLU A 126 -1.40 -26.53 21.61
CA GLU A 126 -1.62 -27.90 21.13
C GLU A 126 -0.35 -28.75 21.19
N VAL A 127 0.81 -28.22 20.78
CA VAL A 127 2.09 -28.94 20.87
C VAL A 127 2.44 -29.25 22.32
N THR A 128 2.26 -28.26 23.22
CA THR A 128 2.55 -28.42 24.65
C THR A 128 1.66 -29.51 25.27
N GLN A 129 0.39 -29.58 24.87
CA GLN A 129 -0.51 -30.63 25.33
C GLN A 129 -0.06 -32.02 24.88
N ILE A 130 0.33 -32.18 23.60
CA ILE A 130 0.82 -33.46 23.06
C ILE A 130 2.11 -33.91 23.77
N GLU A 131 3.02 -32.98 24.07
CA GLU A 131 4.25 -33.28 24.80
C GLU A 131 3.97 -33.78 26.22
N GLN A 132 2.98 -33.20 26.90
CA GLN A 132 2.55 -33.65 28.21
C GLN A 132 1.92 -35.06 28.16
N GLU A 133 1.00 -35.30 27.22
CA GLU A 133 0.38 -36.62 27.04
C GLU A 133 1.42 -37.70 26.72
N LYS A 134 2.43 -37.37 25.91
CA LYS A 134 3.56 -38.26 25.62
C LYS A 134 4.35 -38.59 26.89
N ALA A 135 4.68 -37.59 27.72
CA ALA A 135 5.41 -37.79 28.97
C ALA A 135 4.63 -38.68 29.95
N ASP A 136 3.32 -38.48 30.06
CA ASP A 136 2.44 -39.28 30.91
C ASP A 136 2.40 -40.76 30.43
N ILE A 137 2.34 -40.98 29.11
CA ILE A 137 2.41 -42.33 28.52
C ILE A 137 3.77 -42.99 28.79
N GLU A 138 4.88 -42.27 28.60
CA GLU A 138 6.22 -42.80 28.86
C GLU A 138 6.39 -43.20 30.34
N GLN A 139 5.84 -42.41 31.27
CA GLN A 139 5.81 -42.76 32.69
C GLN A 139 4.99 -44.03 32.95
N ALA A 140 3.78 -44.12 32.39
CA ALA A 140 2.93 -45.31 32.56
C ALA A 140 3.59 -46.58 32.01
N ILE A 141 4.30 -46.49 30.88
CA ILE A 141 5.07 -47.61 30.31
C ILE A 141 6.22 -48.03 31.24
N ALA A 142 6.93 -47.07 31.83
CA ALA A 142 8.00 -47.36 32.78
C ALA A 142 7.48 -48.08 34.03
N GLU A 143 6.35 -47.61 34.59
CA GLU A 143 5.70 -48.23 35.75
C GLU A 143 5.23 -49.66 35.45
N LEU A 144 4.58 -49.88 34.29
CA LEU A 144 4.16 -51.20 33.84
C LEU A 144 5.36 -52.14 33.64
N SER A 145 6.47 -51.64 33.09
CA SER A 145 7.68 -52.43 32.88
C SER A 145 8.30 -52.92 34.20
N ILE A 146 8.29 -52.07 35.24
CA ILE A 146 8.73 -52.45 36.59
C ILE A 146 7.81 -53.52 37.18
N LEU A 147 6.50 -53.36 37.03
CA LEU A 147 5.49 -54.31 37.52
C LEU A 147 5.65 -55.70 36.89
N ILE A 148 5.90 -55.75 35.59
CA ILE A 148 6.17 -56.99 34.85
C ILE A 148 7.51 -57.61 35.31
N ALA A 149 8.54 -56.79 35.52
CA ALA A 149 9.85 -57.28 35.97
C ALA A 149 9.87 -57.74 37.44
N GLY A 150 9.00 -57.17 38.30
CA GLY A 150 8.89 -57.49 39.72
C GLY A 150 7.87 -58.58 40.07
N GLY A 151 6.96 -58.94 39.14
CA GLY A 151 5.93 -59.97 39.33
C GLY A 151 6.40 -61.42 39.15
N GLY A 152 7.70 -61.65 38.97
CA GLY A 152 8.31 -62.99 38.93
C GLY A 152 8.87 -63.40 40.29
N ALA A 153 8.00 -63.87 41.19
CA ALA A 153 8.36 -64.63 42.39
C ALA A 153 7.34 -65.75 42.61
#